data_AF-A0A2G2CZY2-F1
#
_entry.id   AF-A0A2G2CZY2-F1
#
_cell.length_a   1.000
_cell.length_b   1.000
_cell.length_c   1.000
_cell.angle_alpha   90.00
_cell.angle_beta   90.00
_cell.angle_gamma   90.00
#
_symmetry.space_group_name_H-M   'P 1'
#
loop_
_entity.id
_entity.type
_entity.pdbx_description
1 polymer ?
#
loop_
_entity_poly.entity_id
_entity_poly.type
_entity_poly.pdbx_seq_one_letter_code
_entity_poly.pdbx_strand_id
1 'polypeptide(L)'
;MKTFVKWFLRGTEFVAAMMMAAMFLTFILQIGIRYSAKLQWLGETFPFLEPSQYGWTLEFCLALWVWIVFWGAAFVVRERDHVTFDIIYGHVSPKTRRWFAIIGGLAVCAGLLWSIEPTWSKFHILRLKKTATLSHLLGDWVRMRDLYSVYMLFLVVVAARYGWRAISAFRHGADIDQPGHEGAAKP
;
A
#
# COMPACT_ATOMS: atom_id res chain seq x y z
N MET A 1 2.89 -20.08 15.92
CA MET A 1 2.34 -18.81 15.38
C MET A 1 3.38 -17.84 14.82
N LYS A 2 4.52 -17.59 15.51
CA LYS A 2 5.55 -16.63 15.03
C LYS A 2 6.13 -16.93 13.63
N THR A 3 6.29 -18.21 13.29
CA THR A 3 6.79 -18.64 11.97
C THR A 3 5.82 -18.32 10.83
N PHE A 4 4.52 -18.54 11.05
CA PHE A 4 3.48 -18.27 10.05
C PHE A 4 3.38 -16.77 9.74
N VAL A 5 3.40 -15.93 10.78
CA VAL A 5 3.39 -14.46 10.61
C VAL A 5 4.64 -13.97 9.87
N LYS A 6 5.83 -14.50 10.20
CA LYS A 6 7.06 -14.18 9.46
C LYS A 6 6.96 -14.56 7.98
N TRP A 7 6.38 -15.73 7.69
CA TRP A 7 6.25 -16.20 6.32
C TRP A 7 5.23 -15.36 5.53
N PHE A 8 4.12 -14.99 6.16
CA PHE A 8 3.15 -14.06 5.59
C PHE A 8 3.77 -12.70 5.28
N LEU A 9 4.50 -12.10 6.23
CA LEU A 9 5.18 -10.82 6.03
C LEU A 9 6.17 -10.88 4.87
N ARG A 10 7.01 -11.93 4.82
CA ARG A 10 7.93 -12.15 3.70
C ARG A 10 7.19 -12.31 2.36
N GLY A 11 6.05 -12.97 2.35
CA GLY A 11 5.18 -13.06 1.18
C GLY A 11 4.70 -11.68 0.72
N THR A 12 4.24 -10.85 1.65
CA THR A 12 3.80 -9.48 1.32
C THR A 12 4.93 -8.57 0.83
N GLU A 13 6.14 -8.71 1.41
CA GLU A 13 7.36 -8.02 0.97
C GLU A 13 7.78 -8.49 -0.44
N PHE A 14 7.70 -9.79 -0.71
CA PHE A 14 7.99 -10.35 -2.03
C PHE A 14 7.03 -9.83 -3.10
N VAL A 15 5.72 -9.80 -2.81
CA VAL A 15 4.71 -9.22 -3.73
C VAL A 15 5.02 -7.74 -4.01
N ALA A 16 5.36 -6.97 -2.99
CA ALA A 16 5.76 -5.57 -3.17
C ALA A 16 7.02 -5.42 -4.04
N ALA A 17 8.04 -6.25 -3.80
CA ALA A 17 9.27 -6.26 -4.58
C ALA A 17 9.01 -6.63 -6.05
N MET A 18 8.14 -7.61 -6.31
CA MET A 18 7.74 -8.00 -7.67
C MET A 18 7.00 -6.88 -8.40
N MET A 19 6.08 -6.18 -7.74
CA MET A 19 5.40 -5.01 -8.32
C MET A 19 6.40 -3.89 -8.63
N MET A 20 7.35 -3.64 -7.73
CA MET A 20 8.41 -2.65 -7.96
C MET A 20 9.30 -3.02 -9.14
N ALA A 21 9.71 -4.29 -9.25
CA ALA A 21 10.47 -4.80 -10.38
C ALA A 21 9.70 -4.65 -11.71
N ALA A 22 8.41 -4.98 -11.72
CA ALA A 22 7.55 -4.79 -12.89
C ALA A 22 7.45 -3.32 -13.32
N MET A 23 7.30 -2.40 -12.35
CA MET A 23 7.27 -0.97 -12.63
C MET A 23 8.61 -0.48 -13.19
N PHE A 24 9.73 -0.97 -12.63
CA PHE A 24 11.07 -0.65 -13.13
C PHE A 24 11.29 -1.14 -14.57
N LEU A 25 10.91 -2.38 -14.88
CA LEU A 25 10.99 -2.91 -16.26
C LEU A 25 10.12 -2.10 -17.23
N THR A 26 8.95 -1.68 -16.78
CA THR A 26 8.06 -0.81 -17.57
C THR A 26 8.68 0.56 -17.80
N PHE A 27 9.41 1.12 -16.84
CA PHE A 27 10.18 2.35 -17.03
C PHE A 27 11.30 2.19 -18.06
N ILE A 28 12.05 1.09 -18.04
CA ILE A 28 13.06 0.81 -19.07
C ILE A 28 12.41 0.73 -20.45
N LEU A 29 11.25 0.10 -20.56
CA LEU A 29 10.48 0.06 -21.78
C LEU A 29 10.05 1.46 -22.24
N GLN A 30 9.58 2.33 -21.33
CA GLN A 30 9.23 3.73 -21.64
C GLN A 30 10.43 4.54 -22.15
N ILE A 31 11.60 4.34 -21.55
CA ILE A 31 12.84 4.95 -22.03
C ILE A 31 13.11 4.47 -23.46
N GLY A 32 13.03 3.16 -23.69
CA GLY A 32 13.15 2.56 -25.01
C GLY A 32 12.21 3.19 -26.03
N ILE A 33 10.90 3.24 -25.75
CA ILE A 33 9.86 3.82 -26.62
C ILE A 33 10.15 5.30 -26.90
N ARG A 34 10.62 6.06 -25.90
CA ARG A 34 10.93 7.48 -26.06
C ARG A 34 12.11 7.73 -27.00
N TYR A 35 13.09 6.84 -27.00
CA TYR A 35 14.27 6.96 -27.86
C TYR A 35 14.03 6.34 -29.25
N SER A 36 13.29 5.25 -29.37
CA SER A 36 12.86 4.70 -30.68
C SER A 36 11.98 5.68 -31.45
N ALA A 37 11.15 6.48 -30.76
CA ALA A 37 10.41 7.57 -31.39
C ALA A 37 11.32 8.62 -32.10
N LYS A 38 12.59 8.71 -31.70
CA LYS A 38 13.60 9.57 -32.36
C LYS A 38 14.39 8.86 -33.45
N LEU A 39 14.45 7.53 -33.41
CA LEU A 39 15.19 6.67 -34.36
C LEU A 39 14.20 5.73 -35.05
N GLN A 40 13.61 6.21 -36.13
CA GLN A 40 12.48 5.59 -36.82
C GLN A 40 12.72 4.12 -37.23
N TRP A 41 13.95 3.78 -37.62
CA TRP A 41 14.37 2.40 -37.98
C TRP A 41 14.25 1.38 -36.83
N LEU A 42 14.35 1.85 -35.59
CA LEU A 42 14.32 1.01 -34.38
C LEU A 42 12.89 0.59 -34.01
N GLY A 43 11.91 1.47 -34.27
CA GLY A 43 10.49 1.16 -34.11
C GLY A 43 9.97 0.16 -35.15
N GLU A 44 10.47 0.22 -36.38
CA GLU A 44 10.11 -0.74 -37.45
C GLU A 44 10.68 -2.15 -37.18
N THR A 45 11.86 -2.24 -36.57
CA THR A 45 12.52 -3.52 -36.25
C THR A 45 11.90 -4.19 -35.03
N PHE A 46 11.44 -3.41 -34.05
CA PHE A 46 10.94 -3.91 -32.77
C PHE A 46 9.54 -3.34 -32.47
N PRO A 47 8.47 -4.12 -32.73
CA PRO A 47 7.08 -3.66 -32.56
C PRO A 47 6.72 -3.21 -31.13
N PHE A 48 7.41 -3.72 -30.12
CA PHE A 48 7.21 -3.34 -28.71
C PHE A 48 7.82 -1.97 -28.35
N LEU A 49 8.65 -1.39 -29.22
CA LEU A 49 9.23 -0.05 -29.07
C LEU A 49 8.47 1.01 -29.88
N GLU A 50 7.31 0.67 -30.44
CA GLU A 50 6.53 1.62 -31.22
C GLU A 50 5.98 2.76 -30.34
N PRO A 51 6.00 4.03 -30.79
CA PRO A 51 5.51 5.17 -30.01
C PRO A 51 4.05 5.04 -29.54
N SER A 52 3.23 4.29 -30.29
CA SER A 52 1.83 3.96 -29.94
C SER A 52 1.70 3.22 -28.60
N GLN A 53 2.74 2.49 -28.20
CA GLN A 53 2.78 1.70 -26.96
C GLN A 53 3.01 2.56 -25.70
N TYR A 54 3.32 3.86 -25.85
CA TYR A 54 3.58 4.72 -24.70
C TYR A 54 2.38 4.86 -23.76
N GLY A 55 1.15 4.90 -24.30
CA GLY A 55 -0.07 5.12 -23.50
C GLY A 55 -0.31 4.05 -22.41
N TRP A 56 -0.26 2.77 -22.78
CA TRP A 56 -0.53 1.70 -21.82
C TRP A 56 0.59 1.54 -20.80
N THR A 57 1.85 1.80 -21.17
CA THR A 57 2.97 1.72 -20.21
C THR A 57 2.80 2.73 -19.08
N LEU A 58 2.29 3.92 -19.40
CA LEU A 58 2.03 4.97 -18.42
C LEU A 58 0.87 4.58 -17.51
N GLU A 59 -0.25 4.14 -18.09
CA GLU A 59 -1.40 3.63 -17.32
C GLU A 59 -1.01 2.44 -16.42
N PHE A 60 -0.13 1.55 -16.89
CA PHE A 60 0.36 0.40 -16.13
C PHE A 60 1.26 0.82 -14.97
N CYS A 61 2.21 1.73 -15.20
CA CYS A 61 3.04 2.30 -14.15
C CYS A 61 2.19 2.99 -13.07
N LEU A 62 1.16 3.76 -13.45
CA LEU A 62 0.24 4.38 -12.49
C LEU A 62 -0.55 3.33 -11.70
N ALA A 63 -1.02 2.28 -12.36
CA ALA A 63 -1.72 1.17 -11.71
C ALA A 63 -0.82 0.48 -10.67
N LEU A 64 0.39 0.10 -11.07
CA LEU A 64 1.39 -0.50 -10.17
C LEU A 64 1.76 0.45 -9.03
N TRP A 65 1.92 1.74 -9.30
CA TRP A 65 2.22 2.73 -8.27
C TRP A 65 1.14 2.79 -7.20
N VAL A 66 -0.14 2.91 -7.58
CA VAL A 66 -1.28 2.90 -6.64
C VAL A 66 -1.26 1.62 -5.81
N TRP A 67 -1.05 0.47 -6.47
CA TRP A 67 -0.98 -0.81 -5.81
C TRP A 67 0.18 -0.91 -4.81
N ILE A 68 1.39 -0.52 -5.19
CA ILE A 68 2.58 -0.54 -4.33
C ILE A 68 2.36 0.34 -3.10
N VAL A 69 1.84 1.56 -3.27
CA VAL A 69 1.62 2.50 -2.16
C VAL A 69 0.62 1.93 -1.15
N PHE A 70 -0.55 1.47 -1.61
CA PHE A 70 -1.57 0.96 -0.69
C PHE A 70 -1.22 -0.41 -0.11
N TRP A 71 -0.63 -1.30 -0.89
CA TRP A 71 -0.15 -2.60 -0.41
C TRP A 71 0.97 -2.44 0.62
N GLY A 72 1.93 -1.57 0.33
CA GLY A 72 3.02 -1.22 1.23
C GLY A 72 2.50 -0.67 2.56
N ALA A 73 1.58 0.30 2.51
CA ALA A 73 0.97 0.88 3.71
C ALA A 73 0.13 -0.13 4.50
N ALA A 74 -0.54 -1.07 3.83
CA ALA A 74 -1.36 -2.09 4.49
C ALA A 74 -0.50 -3.17 5.19
N PHE A 75 0.55 -3.67 4.53
CA PHE A 75 1.26 -4.88 4.98
C PHE A 75 2.73 -4.69 5.34
N VAL A 76 3.46 -3.79 4.67
CA VAL A 76 4.92 -3.67 4.79
C VAL A 76 5.33 -2.63 5.83
N VAL A 77 4.66 -1.47 5.85
CA VAL A 77 5.00 -0.34 6.72
C VAL A 77 4.80 -0.69 8.19
N ARG A 78 5.87 -0.56 8.98
CA ARG A 78 5.86 -0.81 10.42
C ARG A 78 5.42 0.44 11.16
N GLU A 79 4.82 0.27 12.34
CA GLU A 79 4.27 1.39 13.13
C GLU A 79 5.32 2.42 13.54
N ARG A 80 6.57 2.00 13.69
CA ARG A 80 7.71 2.87 14.01
C ARG A 80 8.04 3.87 12.88
N ASP A 81 7.58 3.60 11.67
CA ASP A 81 7.86 4.42 10.49
C ASP A 81 6.79 5.51 10.29
N HIS A 82 5.70 5.46 11.07
CA HIS A 82 4.71 6.54 11.12
C HIS A 82 5.23 7.65 12.02
N VAL A 83 5.41 8.85 11.45
CA VAL A 83 5.87 10.03 12.19
C VAL A 83 4.96 10.27 13.38
N THR A 84 5.48 10.00 14.58
CA THR A 84 4.75 10.19 15.83
C THR A 84 5.25 11.50 16.45
N PHE A 85 4.33 12.40 16.79
CA PHE A 85 4.67 13.63 17.52
C PHE A 85 4.95 13.29 18.99
N ASP A 86 6.14 12.77 19.25
CA ASP A 86 6.49 12.10 20.52
C ASP A 86 6.78 13.08 21.68
N ILE A 87 6.80 14.39 21.42
CA ILE A 87 7.10 15.42 22.43
C ILE A 87 6.08 15.40 23.57
N ILE A 88 4.79 15.25 23.26
CA ILE A 88 3.73 15.17 24.28
C ILE A 88 3.68 13.77 24.89
N TYR A 89 3.92 12.73 24.08
CA TYR A 89 3.89 11.33 24.53
C TYR A 89 4.95 11.04 25.59
N GLY A 90 6.15 11.61 25.47
CA GLY A 90 7.24 11.48 26.44
C GLY A 90 7.00 12.15 27.79
N HIS A 91 6.16 13.18 27.86
CA HIS A 91 5.92 13.99 29.07
C HIS A 91 4.67 13.57 29.86
N VAL A 92 3.83 12.67 29.33
CA VAL A 92 2.59 12.24 30.00
C VAL A 92 2.74 10.92 30.76
N SER A 93 1.91 10.76 31.80
CA SER A 93 1.88 9.54 32.61
C SER A 93 1.52 8.29 31.76
N PRO A 94 2.00 7.08 32.13
CA PRO A 94 1.71 5.84 31.39
C PRO A 94 0.21 5.57 31.21
N LYS A 95 -0.63 6.02 32.16
CA LYS A 95 -2.10 5.90 32.08
C LYS A 95 -2.68 6.82 31.00
N THR A 96 -2.20 8.05 30.88
CA THR A 96 -2.65 9.00 29.86
C THR A 96 -2.19 8.57 28.47
N ARG A 97 -0.96 8.07 28.35
CA ARG A 97 -0.40 7.52 27.11
C ARG A 97 -1.25 6.39 26.55
N ARG A 98 -1.69 5.48 27.42
CA ARG A 98 -2.61 4.39 27.07
C ARG A 98 -3.92 4.90 26.45
N TRP A 99 -4.52 5.94 27.05
CA TRP A 99 -5.76 6.51 26.53
C TRP A 99 -5.56 7.19 25.16
N PHE A 100 -4.45 7.88 24.94
CA PHE A 100 -4.14 8.43 23.62
C PHE A 100 -3.99 7.35 22.55
N ALA A 101 -3.33 6.23 22.86
CA ALA A 101 -3.21 5.12 21.92
C ALA A 101 -4.57 4.48 21.59
N ILE A 102 -5.43 4.31 22.61
CA ILE A 102 -6.78 3.75 22.44
C ILE A 102 -7.66 4.69 21.62
N ILE A 103 -7.74 5.97 22.00
CA ILE A 103 -8.59 6.96 21.33
C ILE A 103 -8.09 7.20 19.90
N GLY A 104 -6.78 7.35 19.70
CA GLY A 104 -6.19 7.52 18.37
C GLY A 104 -6.43 6.30 17.47
N GLY A 105 -6.21 5.09 17.99
CA GLY A 105 -6.47 3.86 17.26
C GLY A 105 -7.95 3.67 16.90
N LEU A 106 -8.86 3.97 17.83
CA LEU A 106 -10.30 3.94 17.58
C LEU A 106 -10.73 5.00 16.57
N ALA A 107 -10.21 6.22 16.65
CA ALA A 107 -10.53 7.29 15.71
C ALA A 107 -10.11 6.93 14.29
N VAL A 108 -8.89 6.38 14.10
CA VAL A 108 -8.41 5.92 12.80
C VAL A 108 -9.24 4.73 12.30
N CYS A 109 -9.49 3.73 13.15
CA CYS A 109 -10.30 2.57 12.80
C CYS A 109 -11.73 2.98 12.37
N ALA A 110 -12.42 3.76 13.20
CA ALA A 110 -13.77 4.24 12.91
C ALA A 110 -13.81 5.13 11.65
N GLY A 111 -12.86 6.05 11.48
CA GLY A 111 -12.80 6.92 10.31
C GLY A 111 -12.58 6.13 9.01
N LEU A 112 -11.70 5.12 9.02
CA LEU A 112 -11.46 4.27 7.86
C LEU A 112 -12.68 3.40 7.53
N LEU A 113 -13.33 2.82 8.54
CA LEU A 113 -14.54 2.01 8.34
C LEU A 113 -15.72 2.86 7.86
N TRP A 114 -15.88 4.09 8.37
CA TRP A 114 -16.90 5.02 7.89
C TRP A 114 -16.68 5.37 6.42
N SER A 115 -15.43 5.51 5.98
CA SER A 115 -15.08 5.80 4.58
C SER A 115 -15.43 4.66 3.60
N ILE A 116 -15.67 3.43 4.08
CA ILE A 116 -15.96 2.28 3.22
C ILE A 116 -17.27 2.46 2.45
N GLU A 117 -18.33 2.91 3.13
CA GLU A 117 -19.66 3.06 2.52
C GLU A 117 -19.68 4.05 1.34
N PRO A 118 -19.19 5.31 1.48
CA PRO A 118 -19.13 6.24 0.35
C PRO A 118 -18.18 5.73 -0.74
N THR A 119 -17.09 5.05 -0.38
CA THR A 119 -16.15 4.47 -1.37
C THR A 119 -16.82 3.37 -2.19
N TRP A 120 -17.58 2.48 -1.55
CA TRP A 120 -18.31 1.40 -2.24
C TRP A 120 -19.34 1.95 -3.22
N SER A 121 -20.01 3.05 -2.86
CA SER A 121 -20.92 3.77 -3.77
C SER A 121 -20.20 4.44 -4.95
N LYS A 122 -18.89 4.67 -4.91
CA LYS A 122 -18.15 5.12 -6.10
C LYS A 122 -17.61 3.94 -6.92
N PHE A 123 -17.35 2.82 -6.26
CA PHE A 123 -16.85 1.59 -6.87
C PHE A 123 -17.80 0.99 -7.92
N HIS A 124 -19.11 1.08 -7.73
CA HIS A 124 -20.07 0.58 -8.71
C HIS A 124 -20.06 1.40 -10.01
N ILE A 125 -19.80 2.71 -9.93
CA ILE A 125 -19.68 3.60 -11.09
C ILE A 125 -18.35 3.33 -11.82
N LEU A 126 -17.27 3.14 -11.06
CA LEU A 126 -15.95 2.84 -11.61
C LEU A 126 -15.89 1.46 -12.29
N ARG A 127 -16.74 0.51 -11.88
CA ARG A 127 -16.88 -0.80 -12.53
C ARG A 127 -17.33 -0.70 -13.99
N LEU A 128 -17.96 0.41 -14.39
CA LEU A 128 -18.46 0.65 -15.74
C LEU A 128 -17.44 1.36 -16.65
N LYS A 129 -16.33 1.88 -16.09
CA LYS A 129 -15.27 2.53 -16.87
C LYS A 129 -14.16 1.52 -17.19
N LYS A 130 -13.81 1.37 -18.47
CA LYS A 130 -12.65 0.61 -18.94
C LYS A 130 -11.43 1.54 -19.01
N THR A 131 -10.24 1.01 -18.73
CA THR A 131 -8.97 1.71 -19.00
C THR A 131 -8.74 1.75 -20.51
N ALA A 132 -8.52 2.93 -21.06
CA ALA A 132 -8.59 3.19 -22.50
C ALA A 132 -7.47 2.47 -23.29
N THR A 133 -6.29 2.28 -22.70
CA THR A 133 -5.14 1.69 -23.41
C THR A 133 -4.55 0.47 -22.68
N LEU A 134 -4.67 0.37 -21.36
CA LEU A 134 -4.19 -0.79 -20.58
C LEU A 134 -4.91 -2.11 -20.90
N SER A 135 -6.13 -2.04 -21.44
CA SER A 135 -6.92 -3.22 -21.85
C SER A 135 -6.25 -4.04 -22.96
N HIS A 136 -5.36 -3.42 -23.75
CA HIS A 136 -4.62 -4.10 -24.82
C HIS A 136 -3.58 -5.09 -24.29
N LEU A 137 -3.03 -4.89 -23.09
CA LEU A 137 -1.92 -5.70 -22.57
C LEU A 137 -2.34 -6.70 -21.48
N LEU A 138 -3.28 -6.31 -20.60
CA LEU A 138 -3.80 -7.18 -19.53
C LEU A 138 -5.13 -7.85 -19.90
N GLY A 139 -5.64 -7.59 -21.10
CA GLY A 139 -6.93 -8.07 -21.59
C GLY A 139 -8.12 -7.38 -20.93
N ASP A 140 -9.32 -7.66 -21.44
CA ASP A 140 -10.62 -7.17 -20.92
C ASP A 140 -10.96 -7.64 -19.48
N TRP A 141 -10.04 -8.39 -18.85
CA TRP A 141 -10.16 -8.96 -17.51
C TRP A 141 -9.82 -7.97 -16.39
N VAL A 142 -8.90 -7.02 -16.61
CA VAL A 142 -8.52 -6.03 -15.60
C VAL A 142 -9.37 -4.77 -15.77
N ARG A 143 -10.42 -4.66 -14.95
CA ARG A 143 -11.31 -3.48 -14.94
C ARG A 143 -10.74 -2.42 -14.01
N MET A 144 -11.20 -1.17 -14.17
CA MET A 144 -10.83 -0.08 -13.26
C MET A 144 -11.11 -0.42 -11.78
N ARG A 145 -12.10 -1.29 -11.53
CA ARG A 145 -12.39 -1.85 -10.20
C ARG A 145 -11.17 -2.54 -9.58
N ASP A 146 -10.45 -3.35 -10.34
CA ASP A 146 -9.35 -4.17 -9.82
C ASP A 146 -8.12 -3.28 -9.58
N LEU A 147 -7.95 -2.20 -10.35
CA LEU A 147 -6.97 -1.15 -10.03
C LEU A 147 -7.23 -0.54 -8.65
N TYR A 148 -8.47 -0.18 -8.35
CA TYR A 148 -8.81 0.47 -7.08
C TYR A 148 -9.05 -0.50 -5.93
N SER A 149 -9.23 -1.82 -6.16
CA SER A 149 -9.59 -2.76 -5.10
C SER A 149 -8.56 -2.84 -3.97
N VAL A 150 -7.30 -2.55 -4.29
CA VAL A 150 -6.22 -2.43 -3.29
C VAL A 150 -6.53 -1.37 -2.23
N TYR A 151 -7.26 -0.31 -2.57
CA TYR A 151 -7.68 0.72 -1.61
C TYR A 151 -8.68 0.16 -0.59
N MET A 152 -9.64 -0.65 -1.04
CA MET A 152 -10.60 -1.32 -0.13
C MET A 152 -9.90 -2.29 0.81
N LEU A 153 -8.94 -3.05 0.27
CA LEU A 153 -8.09 -3.93 1.07
C LEU A 153 -7.31 -3.12 2.12
N PHE A 154 -6.74 -1.97 1.72
CA PHE A 154 -6.03 -1.07 2.64
C PHE A 154 -6.94 -0.57 3.77
N LEU A 155 -8.15 -0.10 3.45
CA LEU A 155 -9.11 0.39 4.46
C LEU A 155 -9.39 -0.69 5.52
N VAL A 156 -9.69 -1.92 5.08
CA VAL A 156 -10.04 -3.02 5.98
C VAL A 156 -8.84 -3.47 6.82
N VAL A 157 -7.69 -3.70 6.19
CA VAL A 157 -6.49 -4.20 6.89
C VAL A 157 -5.98 -3.19 7.90
N VAL A 158 -5.92 -1.90 7.53
CA VAL A 158 -5.42 -0.85 8.42
C VAL A 158 -6.42 -0.60 9.55
N ALA A 159 -7.73 -0.55 9.27
CA ALA A 159 -8.73 -0.44 10.33
C ALA A 159 -8.63 -1.61 11.33
N ALA A 160 -8.50 -2.84 10.84
CA ALA A 160 -8.33 -4.01 11.69
C ALA A 160 -7.06 -3.94 12.55
N ARG A 161 -5.93 -3.49 11.98
CA ARG A 161 -4.65 -3.32 12.71
C ARG A 161 -4.76 -2.27 13.82
N TYR A 162 -5.33 -1.11 13.53
CA TYR A 162 -5.52 -0.05 14.53
C TYR A 162 -6.57 -0.44 15.59
N GLY A 163 -7.64 -1.15 15.20
CA GLY A 163 -8.59 -1.74 16.13
C GLY A 163 -7.95 -2.77 17.06
N TRP A 164 -7.13 -3.67 16.52
CA TRP A 164 -6.38 -4.65 17.31
C TRP A 164 -5.41 -3.98 18.28
N ARG A 165 -4.74 -2.89 17.85
CA ARG A 165 -3.88 -2.09 18.72
C ARG A 165 -4.65 -1.46 19.87
N ALA A 166 -5.81 -0.86 19.60
CA ALA A 166 -6.65 -0.28 20.65
C ALA A 166 -7.09 -1.34 21.68
N ILE A 167 -7.47 -2.54 21.22
CA ILE A 167 -7.82 -3.68 22.08
C ILE A 167 -6.59 -4.16 22.88
N SER A 168 -5.43 -4.26 22.25
CA SER A 168 -4.20 -4.69 22.90
C SER A 168 -3.76 -3.70 23.99
N ALA A 169 -3.79 -2.40 23.70
CA ALA A 169 -3.51 -1.33 24.66
C ALA A 169 -4.52 -1.33 25.82
N PHE A 170 -5.77 -1.71 25.56
CA PHE A 170 -6.78 -1.90 26.60
C PHE A 170 -6.54 -3.15 27.47
N ARG A 171 -5.96 -4.23 26.95
CA ARG A 171 -5.74 -5.47 27.71
C ARG A 171 -4.38 -5.56 28.41
N HIS A 172 -3.31 -5.05 27.80
CA HIS A 172 -1.93 -5.25 28.27
C HIS A 172 -1.24 -3.99 28.81
N GLY A 173 -1.88 -2.81 28.73
CA GLY A 173 -1.22 -1.55 29.10
C GLY A 173 -0.28 -1.01 28.02
N ALA A 174 0.25 0.20 28.21
CA ALA A 174 0.99 0.95 27.19
C ALA A 174 2.49 0.59 27.04
N ASP A 175 2.98 -0.45 27.71
CA ASP A 175 4.42 -0.79 27.75
C ASP A 175 4.95 -1.45 26.47
N ILE A 176 4.09 -1.72 25.48
CA ILE A 176 4.52 -2.33 24.21
C ILE A 176 5.25 -1.32 23.31
N ASP A 177 5.04 -0.02 23.52
CA ASP A 177 5.54 1.06 22.66
C ASP A 177 6.89 1.65 23.12
N GLN A 178 7.53 1.11 24.16
CA GLN A 178 8.79 1.67 24.69
C GLN A 178 10.01 1.16 23.90
N PRO A 179 10.80 2.03 23.24
CA PRO A 179 11.99 1.63 22.47
C PRO A 179 13.19 1.14 23.31
N GLY A 180 12.98 0.74 24.59
CA GLY A 180 14.07 0.55 25.56
C GLY A 180 14.06 -0.76 26.36
N HIS A 181 13.10 -1.66 26.16
CA HIS A 181 12.97 -2.87 27.01
C HIS A 181 13.76 -4.11 26.55
N GLU A 182 14.72 -3.98 25.63
CA GLU A 182 15.68 -5.07 25.32
C GLU A 182 17.00 -5.00 26.11
N GLY A 183 17.20 -3.99 26.98
CA GLY A 183 18.49 -3.75 27.66
C GLY A 183 18.59 -4.05 29.16
N ALA A 184 17.51 -4.40 29.86
CA ALA A 184 17.49 -4.43 31.33
C ALA A 184 17.08 -5.80 31.93
N ALA A 185 17.54 -6.89 31.31
CA ALA A 185 17.42 -8.21 31.90
C ALA A 185 18.69 -9.03 31.67
N LYS A 186 19.67 -8.86 32.55
CA LYS A 186 20.35 -9.99 33.18
C LYS A 186 21.01 -9.53 34.49
N PRO A 187 20.95 -10.35 35.55
CA PRO A 187 21.61 -10.09 36.83
C PRO A 187 23.14 -10.08 36.69
#